data_AF-U7D6E7-F1
#
_entry.id   AF-U7D6E7-F1
#
_cell.length_a   1.000
_cell.length_b   1.000
_cell.length_c   1.000
_cell.angle_alpha   90.00
_cell.angle_beta   90.00
_cell.angle_gamma   90.00
#
_symmetry.space_group_name_H-M   'P 1'
#
loop_
_entity.id
_entity.type
_entity.pdbx_description
1 polymer ?
#
loop_
_entity_poly.entity_id
_entity_poly.type
_entity_poly.pdbx_seq_one_letter_code
_entity_poly.pdbx_strand_id
1 'polypeptide(L)'
;MKQNYADVENIIQLSKSLGTTHRIGMNLINKNNGDNSPSQLFLDDEGKIKEVLRVAENHLFSMDIPVVQGKNISGSICGAGTTSLTISPDGTVYPCVSLKTPLGSVIESSVQDIWNGEIRASLVKSLVWENTVECKTCEVADNCPHCVGISQAENGSPFTCNHCDRMVAEAISELDSE
;
A
#
# COMPACT_ATOMS: atom_id res chain seq x y z
N MET A 1 2.09 -3.67 14.44
CA MET A 1 2.44 -2.32 14.95
C MET A 1 3.11 -2.43 16.30
N LYS A 2 3.90 -1.43 16.74
CA LYS A 2 4.58 -1.45 18.06
C LYS A 2 3.67 -1.83 19.23
N GLN A 3 2.44 -1.33 19.22
CA GLN A 3 1.49 -1.54 20.34
C GLN A 3 0.74 -2.86 20.30
N ASN A 4 0.64 -3.54 19.16
CA ASN A 4 -0.28 -4.69 18.99
C ASN A 4 0.29 -5.87 18.21
N TYR A 5 1.58 -5.86 17.84
CA TYR A 5 2.18 -6.94 17.06
C TYR A 5 2.10 -8.29 17.79
N ALA A 6 2.24 -8.28 19.12
CA ALA A 6 2.16 -9.46 19.97
C ALA A 6 0.74 -10.07 20.06
N ASP A 7 -0.30 -9.31 19.68
CA ASP A 7 -1.69 -9.76 19.75
C ASP A 7 -2.18 -10.40 18.44
N VAL A 8 -1.34 -10.46 17.39
CA VAL A 8 -1.74 -10.93 16.05
C VAL A 8 -2.34 -12.33 16.10
N GLU A 9 -1.75 -13.25 16.85
CA GLU A 9 -2.28 -14.62 16.99
C GLU A 9 -3.67 -14.64 17.65
N ASN A 10 -3.85 -13.86 18.73
CA ASN A 10 -5.13 -13.74 19.42
C ASN A 10 -6.21 -13.13 18.51
N ILE A 11 -5.84 -12.14 17.69
CA ILE A 11 -6.75 -11.51 16.70
C ILE A 11 -7.17 -12.53 15.64
N ILE A 12 -6.25 -13.35 15.15
CA ILE A 12 -6.55 -14.41 14.18
C ILE A 12 -7.47 -15.48 14.79
N GLN A 13 -7.20 -15.91 16.02
CA GLN A 13 -8.05 -16.86 16.74
C GLN A 13 -9.46 -16.30 16.97
N LEU A 14 -9.58 -15.01 17.33
CA LEU A 14 -10.85 -14.34 17.46
C LEU A 14 -11.61 -14.27 16.13
N SER A 15 -10.92 -13.93 15.03
CA SER A 15 -11.55 -13.92 13.70
C SER A 15 -12.09 -15.31 13.33
N LYS A 16 -11.31 -16.38 13.59
CA LYS A 16 -11.75 -17.77 13.36
C LYS A 16 -12.96 -18.15 14.21
N SER A 17 -12.98 -17.79 15.50
CA SER A 17 -14.10 -18.13 16.40
C SER A 17 -15.40 -17.39 16.03
N LEU A 18 -15.29 -16.20 15.45
CA LEU A 18 -16.41 -15.43 14.91
C LEU A 18 -16.86 -15.90 13.51
N GLY A 19 -16.15 -16.84 12.89
CA GLY A 19 -16.44 -17.29 11.53
C GLY A 19 -16.18 -16.22 10.46
N THR A 20 -15.24 -15.30 10.72
CA THR A 20 -14.90 -14.20 9.80
C THR A 20 -13.58 -14.42 9.10
N THR A 21 -13.36 -13.69 8.02
CA THR A 21 -12.05 -13.55 7.38
C THR A 21 -11.30 -12.36 7.97
N HIS A 22 -9.97 -12.43 8.00
CA HIS A 22 -9.11 -11.34 8.45
C HIS A 22 -8.06 -10.99 7.39
N ARG A 23 -7.46 -9.82 7.57
CA ARG A 23 -6.29 -9.34 6.82
C ARG A 23 -5.34 -8.70 7.82
N ILE A 24 -4.06 -9.06 7.75
CA ILE A 24 -3.03 -8.47 8.58
C ILE A 24 -2.33 -7.36 7.79
N GLY A 25 -2.54 -6.12 8.22
CA GLY A 25 -1.85 -4.95 7.67
C GLY A 25 -0.59 -4.67 8.46
N MET A 26 0.52 -4.45 7.74
CA MET A 26 1.79 -4.05 8.36
C MET A 26 2.22 -2.64 7.97
N ASN A 27 1.39 -1.91 7.23
CA ASN A 27 1.71 -0.57 6.77
C ASN A 27 1.11 0.51 7.64
N LEU A 28 1.80 1.65 7.68
CA LEU A 28 1.27 2.89 8.20
C LEU A 28 1.43 4.02 7.21
N ILE A 29 0.48 4.94 7.26
CA ILE A 29 0.49 6.13 6.44
C ILE A 29 0.42 7.36 7.34
N ASN A 30 1.03 8.46 6.89
CA ASN A 30 0.92 9.76 7.54
C ASN A 30 -0.54 10.20 7.58
N LYS A 31 -0.87 11.09 8.52
CA LYS A 31 -2.20 11.69 8.58
C LYS A 31 -2.42 12.55 7.33
N ASN A 32 -3.69 12.72 6.94
CA ASN A 32 -4.06 13.52 5.76
C ASN A 32 -3.67 15.01 5.87
N ASN A 33 -3.34 15.50 7.07
CA ASN A 33 -2.84 16.86 7.31
C ASN A 33 -1.30 16.96 7.25
N GLY A 34 -0.61 15.91 6.78
CA GLY A 34 0.85 15.86 6.66
C GLY A 34 1.60 15.53 7.96
N ASP A 35 0.89 15.36 9.08
CA ASP A 35 1.50 14.95 10.35
C ASP A 35 1.99 13.49 10.26
N ASN A 36 3.30 13.32 10.42
CA ASN A 36 4.01 12.06 10.33
C ASN A 36 4.16 11.31 11.67
N SER A 37 3.50 11.77 12.74
CA SER A 37 3.49 11.08 14.04
C SER A 37 3.09 9.59 13.97
N PRO A 38 2.25 9.10 13.03
CA PRO A 38 2.00 7.66 12.90
C PRO A 38 3.26 6.83 12.63
N SER A 39 4.28 7.38 11.95
CA SER A 39 5.54 6.67 11.67
C SER A 39 6.23 6.15 12.96
N GLN A 40 6.07 6.86 14.08
CA GLN A 40 6.63 6.45 15.37
C GLN A 40 6.00 5.17 15.93
N LEU A 41 4.82 4.80 15.44
CA LEU A 41 4.07 3.60 15.85
C LEU A 41 4.40 2.37 14.98
N PHE A 42 5.08 2.59 13.85
CA PHE A 42 5.48 1.51 12.95
C PHE A 42 6.38 0.52 13.68
N LEU A 43 6.19 -0.77 13.40
CA LEU A 43 7.00 -1.84 13.95
C LEU A 43 8.31 -1.88 13.15
N ASP A 44 9.30 -1.11 13.58
CA ASP A 44 10.63 -0.97 12.96
C ASP A 44 11.65 -1.99 13.49
N ASP A 45 11.17 -3.17 13.91
CA ASP A 45 11.97 -4.26 14.45
C ASP A 45 11.79 -5.48 13.54
N GLU A 46 12.80 -5.78 12.75
CA GLU A 46 12.77 -6.83 11.74
C GLU A 46 12.47 -8.23 12.32
N GLY A 47 13.02 -8.54 13.50
CA GLY A 47 12.75 -9.80 14.19
C GLY A 47 11.26 -9.93 14.53
N LYS A 48 10.66 -8.86 15.05
CA LYS A 48 9.22 -8.82 15.35
C LYS A 48 8.35 -8.78 14.10
N ILE A 49 8.80 -8.14 13.02
CA ILE A 49 8.13 -8.23 11.72
C ILE A 49 8.09 -9.70 11.27
N LYS A 50 9.21 -10.41 11.33
CA LYS A 50 9.28 -11.84 10.99
C LYS A 50 8.39 -12.71 11.87
N GLU A 51 8.29 -12.42 13.17
CA GLU A 51 7.32 -13.08 14.07
C GLU A 51 5.89 -12.91 13.58
N VAL A 52 5.48 -11.69 13.22
CA VAL A 52 4.14 -11.41 12.67
C VAL A 52 3.93 -12.12 11.34
N LEU A 53 4.91 -12.07 10.43
CA LEU A 53 4.86 -12.70 9.11
C LEU A 53 4.62 -14.22 9.21
N ARG A 54 5.33 -14.90 10.13
CA ARG A 54 5.18 -16.34 10.36
C ARG A 54 3.76 -16.74 10.81
N VAL A 55 3.10 -15.90 11.60
CA VAL A 55 1.73 -16.15 12.08
C VAL A 55 0.67 -15.71 11.07
N ALA A 56 0.97 -14.67 10.28
CA ALA A 56 0.04 -14.13 9.29
C ALA A 56 -0.12 -15.03 8.06
N GLU A 57 0.81 -15.96 7.80
CA GLU A 57 0.79 -16.87 6.64
C GLU A 57 0.48 -16.11 5.33
N ASN A 58 -0.52 -16.53 4.55
CA ASN A 58 -0.99 -15.88 3.32
C ASN A 58 -2.02 -14.76 3.56
N HIS A 59 -2.27 -14.37 4.81
CA HIS A 59 -3.22 -13.29 5.15
C HIS A 59 -2.56 -11.91 5.24
N LEU A 60 -1.31 -11.82 4.76
CA LEU A 60 -0.58 -10.57 4.63
C LEU A 60 -1.13 -9.76 3.47
N PHE A 61 -1.40 -8.48 3.77
CA PHE A 61 -1.76 -7.43 2.82
C PHE A 61 -3.15 -7.49 2.19
N SER A 62 -3.67 -6.27 1.95
CA SER A 62 -4.66 -6.01 0.94
C SER A 62 -3.94 -5.81 -0.38
N MET A 63 -3.96 -6.79 -1.28
CA MET A 63 -4.02 -6.48 -2.70
C MET A 63 -4.46 -7.74 -3.43
N ASP A 64 -5.56 -7.61 -4.17
CA ASP A 64 -5.90 -8.50 -5.29
C ASP A 64 -4.91 -8.31 -6.46
N ILE A 65 -3.68 -7.85 -6.17
CA ILE A 65 -2.59 -7.70 -7.11
C ILE A 65 -1.64 -8.85 -6.81
N PRO A 66 -1.49 -9.80 -7.75
CA PRO A 66 -0.48 -10.83 -7.63
C PRO A 66 0.85 -10.14 -7.36
N VAL A 67 1.52 -10.54 -6.28
CA VAL A 67 2.96 -10.31 -6.12
C VAL A 67 3.58 -10.72 -7.46
N VAL A 68 4.14 -9.77 -8.20
CA VAL A 68 4.62 -10.01 -9.56
C VAL A 68 5.75 -11.03 -9.44
N GLN A 69 5.44 -12.30 -9.74
CA GLN A 69 6.44 -13.33 -9.75
C GLN A 69 7.36 -13.11 -10.94
N GLY A 70 8.59 -12.71 -10.66
CA GLY A 70 9.67 -12.58 -11.63
C GLY A 70 10.11 -11.15 -11.84
N LYS A 71 11.44 -11.00 -11.92
CA LYS A 71 12.27 -9.78 -12.11
C LYS A 71 11.88 -8.82 -13.26
N ASN A 72 10.78 -9.04 -13.96
CA ASN A 72 10.29 -8.15 -15.01
C ASN A 72 9.37 -7.09 -14.41
N ILE A 73 10.00 -6.11 -13.77
CA ILE A 73 9.40 -4.86 -13.29
C ILE A 73 8.88 -4.07 -14.51
N SER A 74 7.73 -4.49 -15.03
CA SER A 74 7.04 -3.82 -16.14
C SER A 74 5.54 -3.88 -15.94
N GLY A 75 4.86 -2.80 -16.32
CA GLY A 75 3.41 -2.67 -16.16
C GLY A 75 3.00 -1.84 -14.95
N SER A 76 1.70 -1.88 -14.63
CA SER A 76 1.11 -0.99 -13.62
C SER A 76 1.52 -1.39 -12.20
N ILE A 77 1.81 -0.39 -11.37
CA ILE A 77 2.15 -0.58 -9.96
C ILE A 77 0.92 -1.05 -9.17
N CYS A 78 -0.24 -0.39 -9.37
CA CYS A 78 -1.45 -0.70 -8.61
C CYS A 78 -2.74 -0.28 -9.34
N GLY A 79 -3.89 -0.62 -8.73
CA GLY A 79 -5.23 -0.30 -9.28
C GLY A 79 -5.75 1.11 -9.02
N ALA A 80 -4.96 2.03 -8.44
CA ALA A 80 -5.42 3.37 -8.07
C ALA A 80 -5.85 4.19 -9.31
N GLY A 81 -7.12 4.61 -9.35
CA GLY A 81 -7.71 5.26 -10.52
C GLY A 81 -7.97 4.33 -11.71
N THR A 82 -7.57 3.06 -11.64
CA THR A 82 -7.73 2.05 -12.70
C THR A 82 -8.93 1.15 -12.44
N THR A 83 -9.07 0.64 -11.21
CA THR A 83 -10.14 -0.27 -10.80
C THR A 83 -11.03 0.31 -9.70
N SER A 84 -10.64 1.44 -9.12
CA SER A 84 -11.35 2.09 -8.03
C SER A 84 -11.15 3.60 -8.02
N LEU A 85 -12.05 4.29 -7.31
CA LEU A 85 -11.97 5.69 -6.91
C LEU A 85 -12.41 5.81 -5.45
N THR A 86 -12.03 6.90 -4.79
CA THR A 86 -12.51 7.27 -3.45
C THR A 86 -13.14 8.64 -3.49
N ILE A 87 -14.32 8.79 -2.90
CA ILE A 87 -15.03 10.07 -2.80
C ILE A 87 -14.99 10.51 -1.34
N SER A 88 -14.41 11.68 -1.09
CA SER A 88 -14.36 12.32 0.21
C SER A 88 -15.71 12.97 0.57
N PRO A 89 -16.06 13.15 1.86
CA PRO A 89 -17.32 13.78 2.26
C PRO A 89 -17.55 15.19 1.70
N ASP A 90 -16.49 15.90 1.35
CA ASP A 90 -16.55 17.22 0.70
C ASP A 90 -16.80 17.15 -0.82
N GLY A 91 -16.96 15.95 -1.37
CA GLY A 91 -17.19 15.70 -2.78
C GLY A 91 -15.92 15.48 -3.61
N THR A 92 -14.72 15.69 -3.04
CA THR A 92 -13.46 15.49 -3.77
C THR A 92 -13.25 14.02 -4.13
N VAL A 93 -12.88 13.76 -5.38
CA VAL A 93 -12.59 12.42 -5.90
C VAL A 93 -11.09 12.18 -5.95
N TYR A 94 -10.64 11.05 -5.42
CA TYR A 94 -9.25 10.59 -5.37
C TYR A 94 -9.11 9.22 -6.05
N PRO A 95 -7.91 8.86 -6.55
CA PRO A 95 -7.65 7.58 -7.21
C PRO A 95 -7.74 6.38 -6.26
N CYS A 96 -7.41 6.56 -4.98
CA CYS A 96 -7.62 5.57 -3.92
C CYS A 96 -7.65 6.28 -2.56
N VAL A 97 -7.84 5.52 -1.48
CA VAL A 97 -7.91 6.08 -0.13
C VAL A 97 -6.58 6.70 0.31
N SER A 98 -5.44 6.17 -0.16
CA SER A 98 -4.10 6.58 0.29
C SER A 98 -3.47 7.69 -0.57
N LEU A 99 -3.71 7.71 -1.89
CA LEU A 99 -3.08 8.66 -2.80
C LEU A 99 -3.95 9.92 -2.95
N LYS A 100 -3.54 11.01 -2.28
CA LYS A 100 -4.30 12.27 -2.16
C LYS A 100 -4.16 13.23 -3.35
N THR A 101 -4.06 12.69 -4.56
CA THR A 101 -4.09 13.48 -5.80
C THR A 101 -5.54 13.69 -6.24
N PRO A 102 -6.10 14.91 -6.20
CA PRO A 102 -7.47 15.15 -6.62
C PRO A 102 -7.66 14.89 -8.10
N LEU A 103 -8.75 14.21 -8.47
CA LEU A 103 -9.14 13.93 -9.85
C LEU A 103 -10.27 14.83 -10.34
N GLY A 104 -11.01 15.43 -9.41
CA GLY A 104 -12.20 16.26 -9.64
C GLY A 104 -13.07 16.26 -8.39
N SER A 105 -14.28 16.77 -8.49
CA SER A 105 -15.28 16.66 -7.43
C SER A 105 -16.66 16.37 -8.00
N VAL A 106 -17.43 15.57 -7.24
CA VAL A 106 -18.79 15.18 -7.63
C VAL A 106 -19.81 16.32 -7.48
N ILE A 107 -19.39 17.45 -6.92
CA ILE A 107 -20.20 18.67 -6.85
C ILE A 107 -20.24 19.36 -8.22
N GLU A 108 -19.13 19.36 -8.97
CA GLU A 108 -19.03 20.04 -10.27
C GLU A 108 -19.19 19.10 -11.48
N SER A 109 -18.96 17.79 -11.34
CA SER A 109 -18.96 16.85 -12.47
C SER A 109 -19.48 15.47 -12.09
N SER A 110 -20.01 14.73 -13.06
CA SER A 110 -20.43 13.35 -12.80
C SER A 110 -19.23 12.45 -12.55
N VAL A 111 -19.40 11.36 -11.80
CA VAL A 111 -18.36 10.34 -11.60
C VAL A 111 -17.87 9.80 -12.96
N GLN A 112 -18.77 9.68 -13.95
CA GLN A 112 -18.42 9.23 -15.30
C GLN A 112 -17.49 10.22 -16.01
N ASP A 113 -17.72 11.53 -15.88
CA ASP A 113 -16.86 12.55 -16.49
C ASP A 113 -15.48 12.54 -15.83
N ILE A 114 -15.42 12.45 -14.50
CA ILE A 114 -14.16 12.35 -13.75
C ILE A 114 -13.40 11.07 -14.13
N TRP A 115 -14.11 9.95 -14.26
CA TRP A 115 -13.52 8.67 -14.68
C TRP A 115 -12.95 8.73 -16.10
N ASN A 116 -13.63 9.39 -17.04
CA ASN A 116 -13.13 9.52 -18.41
C ASN A 116 -12.20 10.73 -18.61
N GLY A 117 -11.96 11.51 -17.55
CA GLY A 117 -11.18 12.74 -17.58
C GLY A 117 -9.67 12.53 -17.72
N GLU A 118 -9.00 13.56 -18.26
CA GLU A 118 -7.57 13.53 -18.54
C GLU A 118 -6.71 13.45 -17.29
N ILE A 119 -7.14 14.05 -16.17
CA ILE A 119 -6.39 14.03 -14.91
C ILE A 119 -6.20 12.58 -14.42
N ARG A 120 -7.29 11.80 -14.38
CA ARG A 120 -7.22 10.37 -14.04
C ARG A 120 -6.42 9.59 -15.07
N ALA A 121 -6.67 9.81 -16.37
CA ALA A 121 -5.98 9.08 -17.43
C ALA A 121 -4.45 9.31 -17.40
N SER A 122 -4.02 10.54 -17.13
CA SER A 122 -2.60 10.91 -17.00
C SER A 122 -1.99 10.26 -15.76
N LEU A 123 -2.70 10.29 -14.63
CA LEU A 123 -2.26 9.61 -13.40
C LEU A 123 -2.09 8.10 -13.63
N VAL A 124 -3.09 7.41 -14.16
CA VAL A 124 -3.03 5.95 -14.38
C VAL A 124 -1.87 5.57 -15.30
N LYS A 125 -1.63 6.37 -16.36
CA LYS A 125 -0.49 6.16 -17.27
C LYS A 125 0.86 6.36 -16.58
N SER A 126 0.94 7.17 -15.53
CA SER A 126 2.18 7.40 -14.80
C SER A 126 2.43 6.35 -13.71
N LEU A 127 1.41 5.63 -13.23
CA LEU A 127 1.52 4.58 -12.21
C LEU A 127 2.04 3.25 -12.78
N VAL A 128 3.23 3.30 -13.37
CA VAL A 128 3.97 2.17 -13.94
C VAL A 128 5.33 2.04 -13.28
N TRP A 129 5.81 0.81 -13.12
CA TRP A 129 7.04 0.56 -12.37
C TRP A 129 8.28 1.22 -13.00
N GLU A 130 8.28 1.45 -14.31
CA GLU A 130 9.32 2.14 -15.05
C GLU A 130 9.50 3.61 -14.61
N ASN A 131 8.54 4.18 -13.89
CA ASN A 131 8.67 5.52 -13.33
C ASN A 131 9.31 5.52 -11.93
N THR A 132 9.47 4.35 -11.29
CA THR A 132 10.15 4.26 -9.98
C THR A 132 11.64 4.58 -10.07
N VAL A 133 12.20 5.11 -8.99
CA VAL A 133 13.62 5.49 -8.92
C VAL A 133 14.45 4.32 -8.39
N GLU A 134 14.17 3.84 -7.19
CA GLU A 134 14.98 2.84 -6.49
C GLU A 134 14.54 1.41 -6.80
N CYS A 135 13.26 1.20 -7.13
CA CYS A 135 12.68 -0.14 -7.22
C CYS A 135 13.21 -0.96 -8.40
N LYS A 136 13.64 -0.31 -9.50
CA LYS A 136 14.14 -0.97 -10.72
C LYS A 136 15.33 -1.91 -10.50
N THR A 137 16.14 -1.63 -9.49
CA THR A 137 17.33 -2.43 -9.13
C THR A 137 17.23 -2.97 -7.71
N CYS A 138 16.04 -2.93 -7.11
CA CYS A 138 15.81 -3.36 -5.75
C CYS A 138 15.69 -4.88 -5.68
N GLU A 139 16.54 -5.51 -4.87
CA GLU A 139 16.63 -6.98 -4.75
C GLU A 139 15.35 -7.61 -4.17
N VAL A 140 14.60 -6.83 -3.39
CA VAL A 140 13.36 -7.26 -2.74
C VAL A 140 12.10 -6.73 -3.45
N ALA A 141 12.25 -6.18 -4.66
CA ALA A 141 11.12 -5.59 -5.41
C ALA A 141 10.00 -6.61 -5.67
N ASP A 142 10.37 -7.87 -5.91
CA ASP A 142 9.41 -8.95 -6.14
C ASP A 142 8.51 -9.17 -4.93
N ASN A 143 8.97 -8.87 -3.70
CA ASN A 143 8.20 -9.01 -2.46
C ASN A 143 7.60 -7.68 -1.96
N CYS A 144 7.72 -6.60 -2.74
CA CYS A 144 7.32 -5.26 -2.32
C CYS A 144 6.06 -4.80 -3.07
N PRO A 145 4.96 -4.48 -2.36
CA PRO A 145 3.74 -3.97 -2.99
C PRO A 145 3.86 -2.52 -3.52
N HIS A 146 4.86 -1.75 -3.08
CA HIS A 146 5.09 -0.34 -3.39
C HIS A 146 3.80 0.51 -3.37
N CYS A 147 3.27 0.80 -2.19
CA CYS A 147 2.13 1.68 -2.03
C CYS A 147 2.48 3.13 -2.41
N VAL A 148 2.12 3.53 -3.62
CA VAL A 148 2.32 4.89 -4.15
C VAL A 148 1.71 6.00 -3.28
N GLY A 149 0.65 5.68 -2.53
CA GLY A 149 0.04 6.62 -1.58
C GLY A 149 0.91 6.88 -0.35
N ILE A 150 1.55 5.84 0.18
CA ILE A 150 2.50 5.97 1.30
C ILE A 150 3.75 6.69 0.81
N SER A 151 4.31 6.29 -0.34
CA SER A 151 5.45 6.98 -0.96
C SER A 151 5.20 8.48 -1.15
N GLN A 152 4.04 8.86 -1.68
CA GLN A 152 3.65 10.26 -1.85
C GLN A 152 3.57 11.00 -0.51
N ALA A 153 3.04 10.36 0.53
CA ALA A 153 2.85 10.97 1.84
C ALA A 153 4.16 11.09 2.65
N GLU A 154 5.10 10.16 2.47
CA GLU A 154 6.40 10.17 3.15
C GLU A 154 7.41 11.08 2.44
N ASN A 155 7.49 11.00 1.11
CA ASN A 155 8.60 11.55 0.34
C ASN A 155 8.19 12.63 -0.66
N GLY A 156 6.88 12.93 -0.77
CA GLY A 156 6.37 13.87 -1.76
C GLY A 156 6.33 13.34 -3.19
N SER A 157 6.66 12.06 -3.42
CA SER A 157 6.62 11.42 -4.74
C SER A 157 6.04 10.00 -4.64
N PRO A 158 5.14 9.60 -5.57
CA PRO A 158 4.60 8.25 -5.58
C PRO A 158 5.62 7.21 -6.09
N PHE A 159 6.72 7.66 -6.66
CA PHE A 159 7.70 6.84 -7.39
C PHE A 159 8.99 6.56 -6.61
N THR A 160 9.08 7.03 -5.37
CA THR A 160 10.21 6.79 -4.48
C THR A 160 9.88 5.69 -3.48
N CYS A 161 10.89 4.94 -3.04
CA CYS A 161 10.76 3.91 -2.01
C CYS A 161 10.08 4.46 -0.74
N ASN A 162 9.13 3.73 -0.16
CA ASN A 162 8.60 4.02 1.17
C ASN A 162 9.19 3.08 2.23
N HIS A 163 9.22 3.55 3.47
CA HIS A 163 9.95 2.86 4.55
C HIS A 163 9.28 1.55 4.97
N CYS A 164 7.96 1.55 5.19
CA CYS A 164 7.27 0.37 5.71
C CYS A 164 7.26 -0.79 4.72
N ASP A 165 6.95 -0.54 3.44
CA ASP A 165 6.92 -1.61 2.44
C ASP A 165 8.31 -2.22 2.23
N ARG A 166 9.36 -1.39 2.27
CA ARG A 166 10.75 -1.83 2.15
C ARG A 166 11.12 -2.81 3.27
N MET A 167 10.89 -2.43 4.52
CA MET A 167 11.24 -3.28 5.67
C MET A 167 10.47 -4.60 5.66
N VAL A 168 9.20 -4.56 5.25
CA VAL A 168 8.40 -5.78 5.15
C VAL A 168 8.89 -6.67 4.00
N ALA A 169 9.20 -6.10 2.84
CA ALA A 169 9.72 -6.85 1.71
C ALA A 169 11.08 -7.49 2.00
N GLU A 170 11.96 -6.81 2.75
CA GLU A 170 13.22 -7.36 3.24
C GLU A 170 12.97 -8.56 4.17
N ALA A 171 12.09 -8.40 5.16
CA ALA A 171 11.74 -9.48 6.07
C ALA A 171 11.13 -10.71 5.36
N ILE A 172 10.27 -10.50 4.36
CA ILE A 172 9.71 -11.59 3.53
C ILE A 172 10.83 -12.28 2.74
N SER A 173 11.70 -11.51 2.07
CA SER A 173 12.77 -12.08 1.22
C SER A 173 13.79 -12.90 2.02
N GLU A 174 14.05 -12.50 3.26
CA GLU A 174 14.90 -13.28 4.17
C GLU A 174 14.22 -14.56 4.65
N LEU A 175 12.93 -14.52 4.99
CA LEU A 175 12.17 -15.72 5.37
C LEU A 175 12.05 -16.72 4.21
N ASP A 176 11.92 -16.25 2.97
CA ASP A 176 11.90 -17.12 1.78
C ASP A 176 13.27 -17.80 1.50
N SER A 177 14.34 -17.27 2.11
CA SER A 177 15.71 -17.78 1.96
C SER A 177 16.15 -18.71 3.10
N GLU A 178 15.34 -18.84 4.18
CA GLU A 178 15.53 -19.77 5.32
C GLU A 178 15.13 -21.22 4.97
#